data_AF-A0A3S1HS33-F1
#
_entry.id   AF-A0A3S1HS33-F1
#
_cell.length_a   1.000
_cell.length_b   1.000
_cell.length_c   1.000
_cell.angle_alpha   90.00
_cell.angle_beta   90.00
_cell.angle_gamma   90.00
#
_symmetry.space_group_name_H-M   'P 1'
#
loop_
_entity.id
_entity.type
_entity.pdbx_description
1 polymer ?
#
loop_
_entity_poly.entity_id
_entity_poly.type
_entity_poly.pdbx_seq_one_letter_code
_entity_poly.pdbx_strand_id
1 'polypeptide(L)'
;MADIGNDIERPLGQAVRPPRAPRRISAGVVAATLLVLAVIGVSGAIALRERPFRKPQEVTVSTPKTTPVVESAAPAAEPTLKAEAVPNTSGSKTGGPQIINLPTEAGDGPPRAAIVIRDPSTIGQNLRIAHIPDRALVEAGGTGPLPVRAADGRRPFDVYARPWSGSRGARVAIVIGGLAVSQTGTQAAIAKLPAEVTLGFAAQGNSIGRWMQAARQSGHEIVMQVPLEPFDYPNVNPGRNTLTVAATTDENLKNLRWALSRTTNYTGVMNYM
;
A
#
# COMPACT_ATOMS: atom_id res chain seq x y z
N MET A 1 -7.45 -93.97 -19.87
CA MET A 1 -6.20 -94.55 -19.36
C MET A 1 -5.16 -93.46 -19.39
N ALA A 2 -4.71 -93.00 -18.22
CA ALA A 2 -3.62 -92.03 -18.12
C ALA A 2 -2.32 -92.78 -17.80
N ASP A 3 -1.22 -92.25 -18.31
CA ASP A 3 0.11 -92.84 -18.26
C ASP A 3 0.64 -92.90 -16.81
N ILE A 4 1.07 -94.09 -16.38
CA ILE A 4 1.50 -94.38 -15.00
C ILE A 4 3.01 -94.06 -14.81
N GLY A 5 3.75 -93.80 -15.89
CA GLY A 5 5.21 -93.64 -15.84
C GLY A 5 5.74 -92.38 -15.12
N ASN A 6 4.95 -91.31 -15.00
CA ASN A 6 5.46 -89.98 -14.65
C ASN A 6 5.25 -89.50 -13.20
N ASP A 7 4.62 -90.27 -12.32
CA ASP A 7 4.35 -89.83 -10.93
C ASP A 7 5.47 -90.16 -9.92
N ILE A 8 6.54 -90.87 -10.33
CA ILE A 8 7.61 -91.33 -9.41
C ILE A 8 8.76 -90.32 -9.21
N GLU A 9 9.07 -89.45 -10.18
CA GLU A 9 10.09 -88.39 -10.01
C GLU A 9 9.55 -87.11 -9.33
N ARG A 10 8.32 -87.14 -8.83
CA ARG A 10 7.63 -85.95 -8.35
C ARG A 10 7.96 -85.63 -6.88
N PRO A 11 8.54 -84.45 -6.56
CA PRO A 11 8.91 -84.12 -5.19
C PRO A 11 7.68 -83.99 -4.29
N LEU A 12 7.64 -84.77 -3.20
CA LEU A 12 6.58 -84.71 -2.20
C LEU A 12 6.50 -83.32 -1.57
N GLY A 13 5.27 -82.78 -1.47
CA GLY A 13 4.97 -81.51 -0.80
C GLY A 13 4.50 -80.38 -1.71
N GLN A 14 4.66 -80.49 -3.04
CA GLN A 14 4.10 -79.48 -3.96
C GLN A 14 2.68 -79.85 -4.43
N ALA A 15 1.69 -79.18 -3.85
CA ALA A 15 0.33 -79.18 -4.36
C ALA A 15 0.25 -78.34 -5.65
N VAL A 16 -0.27 -78.93 -6.74
CA VAL A 16 -0.50 -78.22 -8.00
C VAL A 16 -1.58 -77.16 -7.78
N ARG A 17 -1.22 -75.88 -7.88
CA ARG A 17 -2.21 -74.80 -7.88
C ARG A 17 -3.09 -74.92 -9.14
N PRO A 18 -4.43 -74.95 -9.01
CA PRO A 18 -5.30 -74.94 -10.18
C PRO A 18 -5.10 -73.64 -10.99
N PRO A 19 -5.25 -73.69 -12.33
CA PRO A 19 -5.12 -72.51 -13.17
C PRO A 19 -6.16 -71.46 -12.76
N ARG A 20 -5.71 -70.23 -12.51
CA ARG A 20 -6.61 -69.11 -12.17
C ARG A 20 -7.47 -68.77 -13.39
N ALA A 21 -8.79 -68.89 -13.23
CA ALA A 21 -9.74 -68.41 -14.24
C ALA A 21 -9.52 -66.91 -14.52
N PRO A 22 -9.68 -66.45 -15.78
CA PRO A 22 -9.49 -65.05 -16.13
C PRO A 22 -10.52 -64.18 -15.40
N ARG A 23 -10.05 -63.17 -14.67
CA ARG A 23 -10.90 -62.17 -14.00
C ARG A 23 -11.70 -61.41 -15.06
N ARG A 24 -12.99 -61.72 -15.19
CA ARG A 24 -13.94 -60.89 -15.93
C ARG A 24 -14.05 -59.54 -15.21
N ILE A 25 -13.78 -58.45 -15.93
CA ILE A 25 -13.94 -57.09 -15.41
C ILE A 25 -15.45 -56.88 -15.19
N SER A 26 -15.86 -56.61 -13.95
CA SER A 26 -17.26 -56.35 -13.65
C SER A 26 -17.66 -54.96 -14.13
N ALA A 27 -18.94 -54.79 -14.52
CA ALA A 27 -19.46 -53.51 -15.00
C ALA A 27 -19.24 -52.37 -13.98
N GLY A 28 -19.24 -52.67 -12.67
CA GLY A 28 -18.91 -51.71 -11.61
C GLY A 28 -17.47 -51.19 -11.65
N VAL A 29 -16.49 -52.02 -12.03
CA VAL A 29 -15.09 -51.57 -12.21
C VAL A 29 -14.99 -50.62 -13.41
N VAL A 30 -15.67 -50.94 -14.52
CA VAL A 30 -15.71 -50.06 -15.71
C VAL A 30 -16.40 -48.73 -15.39
N ALA A 31 -17.53 -48.76 -14.69
CA ALA A 31 -18.23 -47.54 -14.27
C ALA A 31 -17.37 -46.67 -13.33
N ALA A 32 -16.65 -47.29 -12.38
CA ALA A 32 -15.75 -46.58 -11.48
C ALA A 32 -14.57 -45.93 -12.23
N THR A 33 -13.93 -46.64 -13.18
CA THR A 33 -12.82 -46.06 -13.96
C THR A 33 -13.29 -44.92 -14.87
N LEU A 34 -14.48 -45.02 -15.47
CA LEU A 34 -15.07 -43.92 -16.25
C LEU A 34 -15.37 -42.69 -15.39
N LEU A 35 -15.88 -42.87 -14.16
CA LEU A 35 -16.10 -41.77 -13.22
C LEU A 35 -14.79 -41.06 -12.84
N VAL A 36 -13.74 -41.81 -12.54
CA VAL A 36 -12.41 -41.24 -12.23
C VAL A 36 -11.84 -40.48 -13.44
N LEU A 37 -11.95 -41.02 -14.64
CA LEU A 37 -11.53 -40.35 -15.88
C LEU A 37 -12.33 -39.07 -16.14
N ALA A 38 -13.64 -39.06 -15.87
CA ALA A 38 -14.48 -37.87 -16.01
C ALA A 38 -14.07 -36.76 -15.03
N VAL A 39 -13.80 -37.10 -13.77
CA VAL A 39 -13.32 -36.13 -12.76
C VAL A 39 -11.96 -35.54 -13.17
N ILE A 40 -11.02 -36.38 -13.60
CA ILE A 40 -9.71 -35.92 -14.08
C ILE A 40 -9.85 -35.03 -15.33
N GLY A 41 -10.72 -35.41 -16.27
CA GLY A 41 -10.99 -34.63 -17.49
C GLY A 41 -11.57 -33.25 -17.19
N VAL A 42 -12.56 -33.16 -16.29
CA VAL A 42 -13.16 -31.88 -15.86
C VAL A 42 -12.14 -31.02 -15.10
N SER A 43 -11.36 -31.60 -14.18
CA SER A 43 -10.30 -30.88 -13.47
C SER A 43 -9.22 -30.35 -14.43
N GLY A 44 -8.80 -31.17 -15.40
CA GLY A 44 -7.86 -30.76 -16.45
C GLY A 44 -8.43 -29.63 -17.32
N ALA A 45 -9.67 -29.74 -17.76
CA ALA A 45 -10.34 -28.70 -18.55
C ALA A 45 -10.48 -27.37 -17.80
N ILE A 46 -10.65 -27.38 -16.47
CA ILE A 46 -10.68 -26.18 -15.63
C ILE A 46 -9.26 -25.61 -15.39
N ALA A 47 -8.26 -26.47 -15.24
CA ALA A 47 -6.87 -26.08 -14.96
C ALA A 47 -6.15 -25.53 -16.20
N LEU A 48 -6.39 -26.11 -17.39
CA LEU A 48 -5.80 -25.68 -18.66
C LEU A 48 -6.65 -24.60 -19.37
N ARG A 49 -7.81 -24.22 -18.84
CA ARG A 49 -8.56 -23.08 -19.39
C ARG A 49 -7.76 -21.82 -19.16
N GLU A 50 -7.36 -21.15 -20.24
CA GLU A 50 -6.73 -19.84 -20.16
C GLU A 50 -7.64 -18.89 -19.39
N ARG A 51 -7.24 -18.57 -18.15
CA ARG A 51 -7.86 -17.48 -17.41
C ARG A 51 -7.38 -16.20 -18.09
N PRO A 52 -8.28 -15.34 -18.62
CA PRO A 52 -7.88 -14.09 -19.20
C PRO A 52 -7.46 -13.13 -18.08
N PHE A 53 -6.24 -13.32 -17.58
CA PHE A 53 -5.58 -12.32 -16.76
C PHE A 53 -5.53 -11.03 -17.58
N ARG A 54 -5.95 -9.93 -16.96
CA ARG A 54 -5.90 -8.59 -17.55
C ARG A 54 -4.47 -8.35 -18.05
N LYS A 55 -4.25 -8.37 -19.36
CA LYS A 55 -3.03 -7.82 -19.95
C LYS A 55 -3.04 -6.33 -19.59
N PRO A 56 -2.16 -5.83 -18.71
CA PRO A 56 -2.04 -4.40 -18.52
C PRO A 56 -1.62 -3.85 -19.89
N GLN A 57 -2.28 -2.81 -20.39
CA GLN A 57 -1.76 -2.16 -21.58
C GLN A 57 -0.39 -1.58 -21.21
N GLU A 58 0.64 -1.94 -21.98
CA GLU A 58 1.93 -1.30 -21.86
C GLU A 58 1.74 0.18 -22.13
N VAL A 59 1.91 0.99 -21.08
CA VAL A 59 1.89 2.44 -21.19
C VAL A 59 3.06 2.81 -22.09
N THR A 60 2.76 3.21 -23.33
CA THR A 60 3.75 3.73 -24.26
C THR A 60 4.35 4.99 -23.67
N VAL A 61 5.53 4.84 -23.08
CA VAL A 61 6.33 5.98 -22.63
C VAL A 61 6.81 6.72 -23.87
N SER A 62 6.09 7.78 -24.22
CA SER A 62 6.51 8.75 -25.22
C SER A 62 7.84 9.38 -24.77
N THR A 63 8.94 8.85 -25.29
CA THR A 63 10.26 9.48 -25.14
C THR A 63 10.24 10.83 -25.85
N PRO A 64 10.51 11.95 -25.15
CA PRO A 64 10.54 13.26 -25.80
C PRO A 64 11.75 13.31 -26.74
N LYS A 65 11.47 13.27 -28.04
CA LYS A 65 12.49 13.47 -29.09
C LYS A 65 12.95 14.93 -29.04
N THR A 66 14.16 15.15 -28.53
CA THR A 66 14.82 16.47 -28.60
C THR A 66 15.10 16.82 -30.06
N THR A 67 14.34 17.76 -30.61
CA THR A 67 14.64 18.40 -31.89
C THR A 67 15.54 19.61 -31.60
N PRO A 68 16.80 19.65 -32.07
CA PRO A 68 17.62 20.85 -31.95
C PRO A 68 17.04 21.94 -32.85
N VAL A 69 16.73 23.10 -32.27
CA VAL A 69 16.38 24.30 -33.05
C VAL A 69 17.65 24.82 -33.71
N VAL A 70 17.56 25.06 -35.01
CA VAL A 70 18.67 25.50 -35.86
C VAL A 70 19.05 26.94 -35.54
N GLU A 71 20.36 27.16 -35.46
CA GLU A 71 21.02 28.45 -35.34
C GLU A 71 20.76 29.33 -36.58
N SER A 72 20.39 30.60 -36.37
CA SER A 72 20.34 31.61 -37.44
C SER A 72 20.74 32.99 -36.90
N ALA A 73 21.55 33.69 -37.69
CA ALA A 73 22.40 34.81 -37.30
C ALA A 73 21.68 36.12 -36.88
N ALA A 74 22.19 36.72 -35.79
CA ALA A 74 22.81 38.06 -35.65
C ALA A 74 22.40 39.26 -36.56
N PRO A 75 22.85 40.51 -36.25
CA PRO A 75 22.64 41.29 -35.02
C PRO A 75 22.21 42.76 -35.30
N ALA A 76 21.62 43.48 -34.33
CA ALA A 76 21.40 44.94 -34.46
C ALA A 76 21.37 45.74 -33.14
N ALA A 77 22.34 46.66 -33.05
CA ALA A 77 22.33 47.97 -32.36
C ALA A 77 21.86 48.13 -30.89
N GLU A 78 22.80 48.51 -30.03
CA GLU A 78 22.53 49.39 -28.87
C GLU A 78 22.13 50.80 -29.33
N PRO A 79 21.56 51.64 -28.44
CA PRO A 79 22.44 52.70 -27.93
C PRO A 79 22.40 52.87 -26.40
N THR A 80 23.58 53.20 -25.87
CA THR A 80 23.82 53.57 -24.48
C THR A 80 23.28 54.96 -24.12
N LEU A 81 22.83 55.14 -22.88
CA LEU A 81 22.83 56.45 -22.22
C LEU A 81 23.58 56.34 -20.89
N LYS A 82 24.59 57.19 -20.73
CA LYS A 82 25.43 57.30 -19.54
C LYS A 82 24.71 58.09 -18.44
N ALA A 83 24.94 57.71 -17.18
CA ALA A 83 24.75 58.57 -16.03
C ALA A 83 26.09 58.67 -15.28
N GLU A 84 26.55 59.89 -15.01
CA GLU A 84 27.85 60.17 -14.38
C GLU A 84 27.75 60.39 -12.86
N ALA A 85 28.89 60.12 -12.21
CA ALA A 85 29.41 60.75 -10.98
C ALA A 85 28.67 60.57 -9.63
N VAL A 86 29.28 59.68 -8.83
CA VAL A 86 29.30 59.62 -7.35
C VAL A 86 29.96 60.89 -6.74
N PRO A 87 29.80 61.23 -5.42
CA PRO A 87 30.61 60.55 -4.39
C PRO A 87 30.04 60.41 -2.94
N ASN A 88 30.28 59.23 -2.39
CA ASN A 88 30.73 58.88 -1.03
C ASN A 88 30.64 59.89 0.14
N THR A 89 30.15 59.39 1.28
CA THR A 89 30.93 59.37 2.55
C THR A 89 30.71 58.03 3.27
N SER A 90 31.69 57.60 4.07
CA SER A 90 31.88 56.19 4.45
C SER A 90 31.92 55.95 5.97
N GLY A 91 31.49 54.77 6.41
CA GLY A 91 31.89 54.18 7.70
C GLY A 91 30.89 53.19 8.28
N SER A 92 31.21 51.97 8.73
CA SER A 92 32.35 51.06 8.56
C SER A 92 32.09 49.86 9.51
N LYS A 93 31.92 48.63 8.97
CA LYS A 93 32.08 47.32 9.68
C LYS A 93 31.01 47.04 10.78
N THR A 94 30.57 45.83 11.14
CA THR A 94 30.92 44.42 10.82
C THR A 94 29.67 43.57 11.17
N GLY A 95 29.36 42.41 10.59
CA GLY A 95 30.00 41.66 9.51
C GLY A 95 29.81 40.14 9.64
N GLY A 96 28.64 39.61 9.27
CA GLY A 96 28.31 38.17 9.29
C GLY A 96 27.23 37.83 8.24
N PRO A 97 27.22 36.63 7.64
CA PRO A 97 26.42 36.36 6.44
C PRO A 97 24.96 36.04 6.78
N GLN A 98 24.08 37.05 6.71
CA GLN A 98 22.65 36.83 6.55
C GLN A 98 22.30 36.88 5.06
N ILE A 99 21.82 35.75 4.55
CA ILE A 99 21.38 35.63 3.16
C ILE A 99 19.88 35.93 3.14
N ILE A 100 19.51 37.02 2.44
CA ILE A 100 18.15 37.54 2.18
C ILE A 100 17.58 38.45 3.28
N ASN A 101 17.66 39.76 3.03
CA ASN A 101 16.75 40.77 3.58
C ASN A 101 15.60 40.98 2.58
N LEU A 102 14.35 40.68 2.95
CA LEU A 102 13.18 41.22 2.26
C LEU A 102 12.74 42.52 2.98
N PRO A 103 12.35 43.58 2.25
CA PRO A 103 11.69 44.72 2.86
C PRO A 103 10.29 44.31 3.35
N THR A 104 10.01 44.56 4.63
CA THR A 104 8.65 44.42 5.18
C THR A 104 7.86 45.66 4.82
N GLU A 105 7.10 45.61 3.73
CA GLU A 105 6.09 46.61 3.43
C GLU A 105 4.82 46.29 4.23
N ALA A 106 4.45 47.20 5.13
CA ALA A 106 3.24 47.06 5.95
C ALA A 106 2.01 47.42 5.09
N GLY A 107 1.23 46.41 4.72
CA GLY A 107 0.02 46.58 3.89
C GLY A 107 -1.11 45.65 4.34
N ASP A 108 -2.28 46.24 4.53
CA ASP A 108 -3.50 45.57 5.03
C ASP A 108 -4.15 44.74 3.90
N GLY A 109 -3.80 43.45 3.84
CA GLY A 109 -4.26 42.51 2.82
C GLY A 109 -4.41 41.10 3.37
N PRO A 110 -5.20 40.23 2.70
CA PRO A 110 -5.55 38.91 3.23
C PRO A 110 -4.28 38.08 3.50
N PRO A 111 -4.26 37.30 4.59
CA PRO A 111 -3.04 36.72 5.12
C PRO A 111 -2.40 35.76 4.10
N ARG A 112 -1.32 36.22 3.47
CA ARG A 112 -0.43 35.36 2.68
C ARG A 112 0.06 34.23 3.58
N ALA A 113 0.11 33.02 3.04
CA ALA A 113 0.47 31.82 3.79
C ALA A 113 1.81 32.03 4.52
N ALA A 114 1.76 32.22 5.84
CA ALA A 114 2.93 32.45 6.65
C ALA A 114 3.83 31.21 6.57
N ILE A 115 5.05 31.38 6.09
CA ILE A 115 6.06 30.31 6.05
C ILE A 115 6.56 30.14 7.48
N VAL A 116 5.84 29.35 8.28
CA VAL A 116 6.22 29.04 9.66
C VAL A 116 7.39 28.06 9.63
N ILE A 117 8.62 28.59 9.62
CA ILE A 117 9.84 27.79 9.72
C ILE A 117 9.88 27.18 11.13
N ARG A 118 9.75 25.86 11.22
CA ARG A 118 9.87 25.07 12.44
C ARG A 118 10.99 24.06 12.29
N ASP A 119 11.66 23.73 13.39
CA ASP A 119 12.61 22.63 13.43
C ASP A 119 11.86 21.28 13.22
N PRO A 120 12.13 20.53 12.14
CA PRO A 120 11.42 19.28 11.86
C PRO A 120 11.64 18.20 12.94
N SER A 121 12.71 18.28 13.73
CA SER A 121 12.96 17.36 14.84
C SER A 121 12.01 17.58 16.03
N THR A 122 11.38 18.76 16.13
CA THR A 122 10.45 19.11 17.22
C THR A 122 8.99 18.70 16.98
N ILE A 123 8.66 18.28 15.75
CA ILE A 123 7.26 18.02 15.35
C ILE A 123 6.85 16.56 15.61
N GLY A 124 7.78 15.62 15.45
CA GLY A 124 7.53 14.18 15.58
C GLY A 124 7.26 13.71 17.01
N GLN A 125 6.36 12.74 17.16
CA GLN A 125 6.05 12.13 18.45
C GLN A 125 7.15 11.16 18.92
N ASN A 126 7.49 11.18 20.22
CA ASN A 126 8.40 10.19 20.80
C ASN A 126 7.81 8.77 20.71
N LEU A 127 8.56 7.86 20.08
CA LEU A 127 8.13 6.48 19.80
C LEU A 127 7.63 5.72 21.05
N ARG A 128 8.18 5.99 22.24
CA ARG A 128 7.75 5.34 23.50
C ARG A 128 6.29 5.62 23.86
N ILE A 129 5.76 6.77 23.45
CA ILE A 129 4.36 7.19 23.70
C ILE A 129 3.52 7.25 22.42
N ALA A 130 4.05 6.78 21.28
CA ALA A 130 3.45 6.98 19.96
C ALA A 130 2.07 6.29 19.75
N HIS A 131 1.66 5.46 20.70
CA HIS A 131 0.36 4.78 20.77
C HIS A 131 -0.74 5.61 21.42
N ILE A 132 -0.39 6.74 22.04
CA ILE A 132 -1.33 7.70 22.62
C ILE A 132 -1.57 8.80 21.57
N PRO A 133 -2.82 9.14 21.20
CA PRO A 133 -3.09 10.26 20.31
C PRO A 133 -2.69 11.60 20.92
N ASP A 134 -2.15 12.51 20.09
CA ASP A 134 -2.14 13.93 20.43
C ASP A 134 -3.56 14.47 20.35
N ARG A 135 -4.07 14.98 21.47
CA ARG A 135 -5.43 15.54 21.58
C ARG A 135 -5.64 16.76 20.68
N ALA A 136 -4.58 17.49 20.31
CA ALA A 136 -4.68 18.62 19.39
C ALA A 136 -4.89 18.20 17.92
N LEU A 137 -4.70 16.90 17.60
CA LEU A 137 -4.83 16.34 16.25
C LEU A 137 -6.06 15.45 16.08
N VAL A 138 -6.94 15.39 17.10
CA VAL A 138 -8.15 14.57 17.10
C VAL A 138 -9.34 15.42 17.52
N GLU A 139 -10.32 15.58 16.63
CA GLU A 139 -11.62 16.18 16.92
C GLU A 139 -12.68 15.11 17.22
N ALA A 140 -13.72 15.47 17.97
CA ALA A 140 -14.87 14.59 18.20
C ALA A 140 -15.90 14.76 17.06
N GLY A 141 -15.89 13.83 16.09
CA GLY A 141 -16.88 13.77 15.02
C GLY A 141 -18.11 12.92 15.40
N GLY A 142 -19.21 13.11 14.66
CA GLY A 142 -20.46 12.36 14.89
C GLY A 142 -20.36 10.83 14.70
N THR A 143 -19.31 10.33 14.04
CA THR A 143 -19.01 8.90 13.86
C THR A 143 -17.86 8.40 14.73
N GLY A 144 -17.32 9.23 15.64
CA GLY A 144 -16.12 8.95 16.43
C GLY A 144 -14.99 9.97 16.20
N PRO A 145 -13.77 9.69 16.67
CA PRO A 145 -12.64 10.62 16.56
C PRO A 145 -12.26 10.85 15.08
N LEU A 146 -11.99 12.07 14.67
CA LEU A 146 -11.52 12.39 13.32
C LEU A 146 -10.15 13.10 13.37
N PRO A 147 -9.27 12.89 12.37
CA PRO A 147 -8.00 13.59 12.28
C PRO A 147 -8.22 15.06 11.91
N VAL A 148 -7.69 15.97 12.72
CA VAL A 148 -7.74 17.42 12.47
C VAL A 148 -6.34 18.01 12.46
N ARG A 149 -6.17 19.18 11.86
CA ARG A 149 -4.95 19.99 12.03
C ARG A 149 -5.05 20.73 13.37
N ALA A 150 -3.97 20.73 14.13
CA ALA A 150 -3.92 21.49 15.38
C ALA A 150 -4.00 23.00 15.12
N ALA A 151 -4.44 23.77 16.12
CA ALA A 151 -4.55 25.23 16.03
C ALA A 151 -3.19 25.93 15.76
N ASP A 152 -2.07 25.26 16.07
CA ASP A 152 -0.70 25.71 15.74
C ASP A 152 -0.28 25.39 14.29
N GLY A 153 -1.14 24.73 13.50
CA GLY A 153 -0.89 24.32 12.13
C GLY A 153 -0.22 22.95 11.95
N ARG A 154 0.15 22.24 13.03
CA ARG A 154 0.69 20.87 12.93
C ARG A 154 -0.33 19.92 12.28
N ARG A 155 0.15 19.02 11.42
CA ARG A 155 -0.67 18.03 10.72
C ARG A 155 -0.44 16.63 11.32
N PRO A 156 -1.44 15.73 11.30
CA PRO A 156 -1.26 14.32 11.62
C PRO A 156 -0.12 13.67 10.83
N PHE A 157 0.04 14.05 9.55
CA PHE A 157 1.13 13.62 8.68
C PHE A 157 2.52 13.89 9.27
N ASP A 158 2.76 15.08 9.84
CA ASP A 158 4.09 15.45 10.35
C ASP A 158 4.36 14.89 11.75
N VAL A 159 3.32 14.85 12.60
CA VAL A 159 3.47 14.47 14.02
C VAL A 159 3.52 12.96 14.22
N TYR A 160 2.74 12.20 13.43
CA TYR A 160 2.71 10.74 13.52
C TYR A 160 3.73 10.04 12.61
N ALA A 161 4.43 10.79 11.75
CA ALA A 161 5.51 10.29 10.90
C ALA A 161 6.57 9.54 11.70
N ARG A 162 7.13 8.48 11.10
CA ARG A 162 8.27 7.80 11.70
C ARG A 162 9.55 8.61 11.48
N PRO A 163 10.34 8.91 12.53
CA PRO A 163 11.67 9.51 12.36
C PRO A 163 12.58 8.63 11.50
N TRP A 164 13.43 9.28 10.70
CA TRP A 164 14.43 8.62 9.86
C TRP A 164 15.77 9.38 9.97
N SER A 165 16.85 8.78 9.49
CA SER A 165 18.23 9.25 9.68
C SER A 165 18.56 10.63 9.10
N GLY A 166 17.72 11.22 8.25
CA GLY A 166 18.04 12.43 7.48
C GLY A 166 19.15 12.25 6.44
N SER A 167 19.71 11.03 6.30
CA SER A 167 20.88 10.77 5.47
C SER A 167 20.58 10.91 3.97
N ARG A 168 21.54 11.45 3.22
CA ARG A 168 21.44 11.54 1.74
C ARG A 168 21.52 10.15 1.11
N GLY A 169 20.72 9.91 0.07
CA GLY A 169 20.71 8.66 -0.68
C GLY A 169 19.34 8.33 -1.29
N ALA A 170 19.27 7.20 -1.98
CA ALA A 170 18.00 6.61 -2.41
C ALA A 170 17.19 6.17 -1.17
N ARG A 171 15.87 6.33 -1.23
CA ARG A 171 14.94 6.03 -0.13
C ARG A 171 13.78 5.22 -0.67
N VAL A 172 13.34 4.22 0.09
CA VAL A 172 12.22 3.33 -0.25
C VAL A 172 11.26 3.32 0.92
N ALA A 173 9.97 3.43 0.64
CA ALA A 173 8.89 3.18 1.60
C ALA A 173 8.17 1.90 1.19
N ILE A 174 7.94 1.01 2.15
CA ILE A 174 7.18 -0.23 1.96
C ILE A 174 5.93 -0.14 2.84
N VAL A 175 4.76 -0.31 2.24
CA VAL A 175 3.50 -0.37 2.97
C VAL A 175 2.92 -1.78 2.87
N ILE A 176 2.65 -2.41 4.01
CA ILE A 176 1.93 -3.68 4.09
C ILE A 176 0.49 -3.37 4.50
N GLY A 177 -0.46 -3.59 3.58
CA GLY A 177 -1.88 -3.38 3.80
C GLY A 177 -2.62 -4.62 4.35
N GLY A 178 -3.93 -4.49 4.53
CA GLY A 178 -4.82 -5.57 4.96
C GLY A 178 -4.79 -5.86 6.46
N LEU A 179 -4.16 -5.00 7.28
CA LEU A 179 -4.15 -5.19 8.72
C LEU A 179 -5.57 -5.04 9.31
N ALA A 180 -5.77 -5.72 10.44
CA ALA A 180 -7.03 -5.93 11.14
C ALA A 180 -8.08 -6.80 10.38
N VAL A 181 -7.86 -7.18 9.12
CA VAL A 181 -8.71 -8.17 8.43
C VAL A 181 -8.50 -9.57 9.03
N SER A 182 -7.25 -10.04 9.09
CA SER A 182 -6.87 -11.28 9.78
C SER A 182 -6.19 -10.97 11.11
N GLN A 183 -6.70 -11.49 12.22
CA GLN A 183 -6.10 -11.27 13.55
C GLN A 183 -4.70 -11.89 13.66
N THR A 184 -4.53 -13.13 13.19
CA THR A 184 -3.23 -13.83 13.22
C THR A 184 -2.24 -13.23 12.21
N GLY A 185 -2.70 -12.83 11.03
CA GLY A 185 -1.89 -12.12 10.04
C GLY A 185 -1.39 -10.77 10.56
N THR A 186 -2.27 -10.00 11.21
CA THR A 186 -1.93 -8.70 11.82
C THR A 186 -0.93 -8.87 12.97
N GLN A 187 -1.12 -9.89 13.81
CA GLN A 187 -0.17 -10.22 14.88
C GLN A 187 1.20 -10.56 14.33
N ALA A 188 1.26 -11.42 13.30
CA ALA A 188 2.51 -11.83 12.68
C ALA A 188 3.22 -10.68 11.96
N ALA A 189 2.47 -9.77 11.33
CA ALA A 189 3.02 -8.57 10.70
C ALA A 189 3.70 -7.67 11.74
N ILE A 190 2.99 -7.27 12.80
CA ILE A 190 3.52 -6.38 13.86
C ILE A 190 4.68 -7.04 14.64
N ALA A 191 4.70 -8.36 14.77
CA ALA A 191 5.74 -9.08 15.50
C ALA A 191 7.02 -9.38 14.68
N LYS A 192 6.95 -9.34 13.34
CA LYS A 192 8.06 -9.77 12.46
C LYS A 192 8.59 -8.69 11.51
N LEU A 193 7.78 -7.70 11.16
CA LEU A 193 8.22 -6.63 10.26
C LEU A 193 9.10 -5.65 11.04
N PRO A 194 10.19 -5.12 10.44
CA PRO A 194 10.95 -4.06 11.05
C PRO A 194 10.12 -2.77 11.11
N ALA A 195 10.39 -1.93 12.11
CA ALA A 195 9.63 -0.71 12.40
C ALA A 195 9.61 0.30 11.22
N GLU A 196 10.60 0.22 10.32
CA GLU A 196 10.70 0.96 9.06
C GLU A 196 9.54 0.68 8.08
N VAL A 197 8.83 -0.45 8.22
CA VAL A 197 7.71 -0.80 7.34
C VAL A 197 6.44 -0.11 7.83
N THR A 198 5.77 0.62 6.94
CA THR A 198 4.49 1.28 7.20
C THR A 198 3.36 0.25 7.15
N LEU A 199 2.40 0.38 8.07
CA LEU A 199 1.31 -0.58 8.24
C LEU A 199 -0.04 0.04 7.85
N GLY A 200 -0.72 -0.56 6.87
CA GLY A 200 -2.01 -0.15 6.35
C GLY A 200 -3.18 -0.92 6.98
N PHE A 201 -4.01 -0.23 7.74
CA PHE A 201 -5.21 -0.82 8.37
C PHE A 201 -6.43 -0.68 7.48
N ALA A 202 -7.08 -1.79 7.15
CA ALA A 202 -8.37 -1.76 6.48
C ALA A 202 -9.44 -1.23 7.44
N ALA A 203 -10.20 -0.20 7.04
CA ALA A 203 -11.26 0.39 7.86
C ALA A 203 -12.32 -0.64 8.34
N GLN A 204 -12.60 -1.66 7.53
CA GLN A 204 -13.52 -2.76 7.85
C GLN A 204 -12.93 -3.81 8.82
N GLY A 205 -11.66 -3.68 9.20
CA GLY A 205 -10.97 -4.61 10.09
C GLY A 205 -11.50 -4.62 11.53
N ASN A 206 -11.16 -5.69 12.25
CA ASN A 206 -11.55 -5.94 13.63
C ASN A 206 -10.40 -5.62 14.61
N SER A 207 -10.74 -5.10 15.79
CA SER A 207 -9.77 -4.74 16.84
C SER A 207 -8.74 -3.69 16.43
N ILE A 208 -9.07 -2.79 15.47
CA ILE A 208 -8.12 -1.81 14.90
C ILE A 208 -7.44 -0.97 15.99
N GLY A 209 -8.16 -0.50 17.01
CA GLY A 209 -7.56 0.26 18.12
C GLY A 209 -6.45 -0.50 18.88
N ARG A 210 -6.65 -1.80 19.15
CA ARG A 210 -5.63 -2.67 19.78
C ARG A 210 -4.40 -2.80 18.88
N TRP A 211 -4.62 -3.02 17.59
CA TRP A 211 -3.54 -3.23 16.64
C TRP A 211 -2.79 -1.95 16.29
N MET A 212 -3.46 -0.79 16.27
CA MET A 212 -2.85 0.53 16.17
C MET A 212 -1.91 0.76 17.36
N GLN A 213 -2.37 0.52 18.59
CA GLN A 213 -1.54 0.68 19.78
C GLN A 213 -0.28 -0.20 19.72
N ALA A 214 -0.43 -1.48 19.38
CA ALA A 214 0.69 -2.40 19.23
C ALA A 214 1.66 -1.98 18.11
N ALA A 215 1.15 -1.60 16.94
CA ALA A 215 1.95 -1.12 15.81
C ALA A 215 2.74 0.15 16.15
N ARG A 216 2.12 1.12 16.84
CA ARG A 216 2.80 2.34 17.30
C ARG A 216 3.82 2.07 18.42
N GLN A 217 3.55 1.13 19.33
CA GLN A 217 4.51 0.70 20.35
C GLN A 217 5.74 0.02 19.73
N SER A 218 5.57 -0.76 18.67
CA SER A 218 6.67 -1.30 17.84
C SER A 218 7.37 -0.23 16.98
N GLY A 219 6.89 1.02 16.96
CA GLY A 219 7.51 2.13 16.23
C GLY A 219 7.18 2.20 14.74
N HIS A 220 6.12 1.54 14.27
CA HIS A 220 5.67 1.64 12.88
C HIS A 220 4.98 2.96 12.57
N GLU A 221 5.12 3.42 11.34
CA GLU A 221 4.19 4.36 10.74
C GLU A 221 2.89 3.65 10.33
N ILE A 222 1.76 4.35 10.38
CA ILE A 222 0.43 3.80 10.13
C ILE A 222 -0.31 4.63 9.09
N VAL A 223 -1.02 3.95 8.18
CA VAL A 223 -1.97 4.57 7.24
C VAL A 223 -3.35 3.90 7.33
N MET A 224 -4.41 4.68 7.11
CA MET A 224 -5.78 4.18 7.04
C MET A 224 -6.12 3.79 5.60
N GLN A 225 -6.61 2.57 5.37
CA GLN A 225 -7.08 2.16 4.05
C GLN A 225 -8.60 2.34 3.93
N VAL A 226 -9.00 3.21 3.00
CA VAL A 226 -10.40 3.58 2.75
C VAL A 226 -10.95 2.71 1.60
N PRO A 227 -12.07 2.00 1.81
CA PRO A 227 -12.69 1.19 0.76
C PRO A 227 -13.24 2.08 -0.36
N LEU A 228 -12.79 1.81 -1.58
CA LEU A 228 -13.20 2.47 -2.82
C LEU A 228 -13.76 1.43 -3.79
N GLU A 229 -14.69 1.84 -4.64
CA GLU A 229 -15.35 0.95 -5.62
C GLU A 229 -14.35 0.32 -6.60
N PRO A 230 -14.25 -1.03 -6.65
CA PRO A 230 -13.52 -1.73 -7.71
C PRO A 230 -14.38 -1.85 -8.98
N PHE A 231 -13.74 -2.11 -10.13
CA PHE A 231 -14.41 -2.29 -11.43
C PHE A 231 -15.49 -3.38 -11.50
N ASP A 232 -15.55 -4.30 -10.53
CA ASP A 232 -16.49 -5.43 -10.48
C ASP A 232 -17.44 -5.31 -9.27
N TYR A 233 -17.73 -4.09 -8.83
CA TYR A 233 -18.74 -3.82 -7.81
C TYR A 233 -20.15 -4.02 -8.40
N PRO A 234 -21.11 -4.64 -7.67
CA PRO A 234 -21.04 -5.09 -6.28
C PRO A 234 -20.57 -6.55 -6.08
N ASN A 235 -20.15 -7.26 -7.13
CA ASN A 235 -19.70 -8.66 -7.03
C ASN A 235 -18.46 -8.80 -6.14
N VAL A 236 -17.49 -7.89 -6.32
CA VAL A 236 -16.38 -7.65 -5.39
C VAL A 236 -16.75 -6.44 -4.53
N ASN A 237 -16.99 -6.67 -3.24
CA ASN A 237 -17.43 -5.64 -2.31
C ASN A 237 -16.43 -5.47 -1.15
N PRO A 238 -15.65 -4.36 -1.11
CA PRO A 238 -14.69 -4.10 -0.04
C PRO A 238 -15.33 -3.85 1.34
N GLY A 239 -16.63 -3.56 1.40
CA GLY A 239 -17.40 -3.45 2.64
C GLY A 239 -18.58 -2.46 2.56
N ARG A 240 -19.40 -2.42 3.62
CA ARG A 240 -20.66 -1.63 3.68
C ARG A 240 -20.50 -0.12 3.49
N ASN A 241 -19.32 0.43 3.80
CA ASN A 241 -19.03 1.87 3.71
C ASN A 241 -18.03 2.15 2.57
N THR A 242 -18.11 1.39 1.47
CA THR A 242 -17.33 1.65 0.26
C THR A 242 -17.74 3.01 -0.33
N LEU A 243 -16.76 3.80 -0.76
CA LEU A 243 -17.00 5.02 -1.53
C LEU A 243 -17.25 4.63 -2.98
N THR A 244 -18.42 5.00 -3.52
CA THR A 244 -18.88 4.60 -4.86
C THR A 244 -19.06 5.80 -5.78
N VAL A 245 -18.88 5.60 -7.08
CA VAL A 245 -19.04 6.65 -8.10
C VAL A 245 -20.49 7.06 -8.30
N ALA A 246 -21.43 6.17 -7.94
CA ALA A 246 -22.87 6.42 -8.01
C ALA A 246 -23.44 7.11 -6.75
N ALA A 247 -22.72 7.11 -5.63
CA ALA A 247 -23.18 7.77 -4.40
C ALA A 247 -22.99 9.28 -4.46
N THR A 248 -23.86 10.01 -3.75
CA THR A 248 -23.75 11.46 -3.60
C THR A 248 -22.50 11.86 -2.81
N THR A 249 -22.08 13.12 -2.94
CA THR A 249 -20.94 13.66 -2.17
C THR A 249 -21.14 13.50 -0.66
N ASP A 250 -22.35 13.70 -0.14
CA ASP A 250 -22.63 13.60 1.31
C ASP A 250 -22.60 12.15 1.80
N GLU A 251 -23.07 11.19 1.01
CA GLU A 251 -22.97 9.76 1.32
C GLU A 251 -21.52 9.29 1.31
N ASN A 252 -20.74 9.67 0.29
CA ASN A 252 -19.32 9.36 0.22
C ASN A 252 -18.54 10.03 1.36
N LEU A 253 -18.89 11.26 1.75
CA LEU A 253 -18.25 11.97 2.86
C LEU A 253 -18.63 11.39 4.23
N LYS A 254 -19.86 10.87 4.39
CA LYS A 254 -20.30 10.09 5.56
C LYS A 254 -19.52 8.77 5.66
N ASN A 255 -19.40 8.03 4.57
CA ASN A 255 -18.65 6.78 4.50
C ASN A 255 -17.15 7.01 4.77
N LEU A 256 -16.58 8.10 4.24
CA LEU A 256 -15.21 8.53 4.51
C LEU A 256 -15.00 8.85 5.98
N ARG A 257 -15.84 9.70 6.59
CA ARG A 257 -15.76 10.03 8.03
C ARG A 257 -15.88 8.78 8.90
N TRP A 258 -16.74 7.82 8.54
CA TRP A 258 -16.82 6.53 9.23
C TRP A 258 -15.51 5.74 9.11
N ALA A 259 -14.87 5.71 7.93
CA ALA A 259 -13.60 5.01 7.74
C ALA A 259 -12.45 5.68 8.51
N LEU A 260 -12.39 7.01 8.46
CA LEU A 260 -11.42 7.82 9.20
C LEU A 260 -11.55 7.66 10.72
N SER A 261 -12.77 7.47 11.26
CA SER A 261 -13.01 7.34 12.70
C SER A 261 -12.77 5.95 13.29
N ARG A 262 -12.33 4.98 12.47
CA ARG A 262 -11.99 3.62 12.93
C ARG A 262 -10.76 3.56 13.84
N THR A 263 -9.87 4.56 13.77
CA THR A 263 -8.68 4.67 14.63
C THR A 263 -8.11 6.10 14.60
N THR A 264 -6.96 6.30 15.25
CA THR A 264 -6.19 7.55 15.25
C THR A 264 -4.71 7.27 14.91
N ASN A 265 -3.81 8.24 15.04
CA ASN A 265 -2.35 8.06 14.95
C ASN A 265 -1.82 7.55 13.60
N TYR A 266 -2.59 7.76 12.51
CA TYR A 266 -2.14 7.53 11.14
C TYR A 266 -1.64 8.83 10.49
N THR A 267 -0.65 8.71 9.58
CA THR A 267 -0.10 9.85 8.83
C THR A 267 -0.95 10.25 7.65
N GLY A 268 -1.66 9.30 7.03
CA GLY A 268 -2.47 9.53 5.85
C GLY A 268 -3.44 8.39 5.53
N VAL A 269 -4.05 8.51 4.35
CA VAL A 269 -5.02 7.55 3.80
C VAL A 269 -4.50 6.92 2.50
N MET A 270 -4.96 5.71 2.20
CA MET A 270 -4.76 5.03 0.91
C MET A 270 -6.02 4.28 0.48
N ASN A 271 -6.07 3.86 -0.79
CA ASN A 271 -7.17 3.07 -1.32
C ASN A 271 -7.16 1.62 -0.81
N TYR A 272 -8.35 1.02 -0.78
CA TYR A 272 -8.61 -0.40 -0.55
C TYR A 272 -9.71 -0.85 -1.52
N MET A 273 -9.48 -1.93 -2.26
CA MET A 273 -10.32 -2.41 -3.38
C MET A 273 -10.30 -3.94 -3.42
#